data_AF-W1YNY9-F1
#
_entry.id   AF-W1YNY9-F1
#
_cell.length_a   1.000
_cell.length_b   1.000
_cell.length_c   1.000
_cell.angle_alpha   90.00
_cell.angle_beta   90.00
_cell.angle_gamma   90.00
#
_symmetry.space_group_name_H-M   'P 1'
#
loop_
_entity.id
_entity.type
_entity.pdbx_description
1 polymer ?
#
loop_
_entity_poly.entity_id
_entity_poly.type
_entity_poly.pdbx_seq_one_letter_code
_entity_poly.pdbx_strand_id
1 'polypeptide(L)'
;DVAGIVGALRETAGPAAAGGGTAFVLGSGATACSALAALTELGARRIVVAARHHAGPGRALAAAHRMGLEIEALTWRPQEEASCREGAQALAGAQLAVSTLPA
;
A
#
# COMPACT_ATOMS: atom_id res chain seq x y z
N ASP A 1 -10.91 6.53 5.10
CA ASP A 1 -10.47 7.61 4.19
C ASP A 1 -9.01 7.96 4.53
N VAL A 2 -8.44 9.02 3.96
CA VAL A 2 -7.03 9.40 4.20
C VAL A 2 -6.79 9.75 5.68
N ALA A 3 -7.60 10.66 6.23
CA ALA A 3 -7.44 11.13 7.61
C ALA A 3 -7.55 9.98 8.63
N GLY A 4 -8.50 9.06 8.44
CA GLY A 4 -8.64 7.88 9.29
C GLY A 4 -7.42 6.95 9.23
N ILE A 5 -6.84 6.74 8.04
CA ILE A 5 -5.64 5.90 7.89
C ILE A 5 -4.43 6.59 8.54
N VAL A 6 -4.23 7.90 8.31
CA VAL A 6 -3.13 8.66 8.92
C VAL A 6 -3.23 8.65 10.45
N GLY A 7 -4.43 8.88 11.00
CA GLY A 7 -4.67 8.83 12.44
C GLY A 7 -4.34 7.46 13.03
N ALA A 8 -4.90 6.40 12.47
CA ALA A 8 -4.66 5.02 12.92
C ALA A 8 -3.18 4.62 12.87
N LEU A 9 -2.46 5.00 11.80
CA LEU A 9 -1.03 4.70 11.68
C LEU A 9 -0.18 5.50 12.67
N ARG A 10 -0.50 6.78 12.92
CA ARG A 10 0.22 7.57 13.93
C ARG A 10 0.02 7.03 15.35
N GLU A 11 -1.19 6.56 15.66
CA GLU A 11 -1.51 5.95 16.96
C GLU A 11 -0.78 4.62 17.18
N THR A 12 -0.61 3.80 16.13
CA THR A 12 -0.08 2.44 16.26
C THR A 12 1.41 2.31 15.98
N ALA A 13 1.95 3.04 15.01
CA ALA A 13 3.36 2.93 14.59
C ALA A 13 4.29 3.91 15.33
N GLY A 14 3.76 4.81 16.15
CA GLY A 14 4.56 5.74 16.96
C GLY A 14 5.51 6.63 16.11
N PRO A 15 6.64 7.10 16.66
CA PRO A 15 7.60 7.93 15.92
C PRO A 15 8.16 7.26 14.64
N ALA A 16 8.08 5.93 14.54
CA ALA A 16 8.54 5.17 13.39
C ALA A 16 7.59 5.27 12.17
N ALA A 17 6.35 5.73 12.36
CA ALA A 17 5.44 6.04 11.25
C ALA A 17 5.98 7.16 10.35
N ALA A 18 6.80 8.05 10.92
CA ALA A 18 7.37 9.19 10.24
C ALA A 18 8.72 8.81 9.63
N GLY A 19 8.72 8.51 8.33
CA GLY A 19 9.91 8.75 7.53
C GLY A 19 10.39 7.60 6.68
N GLY A 20 10.44 7.87 5.38
CA GLY A 20 11.52 7.43 4.50
C GLY A 20 11.50 5.96 4.07
N GLY A 21 10.70 5.13 4.73
CA GLY A 21 10.65 3.69 4.51
C GLY A 21 9.86 3.24 3.29
N THR A 22 9.87 1.93 3.09
CA THR A 22 9.00 1.18 2.18
C THR A 22 7.68 0.89 2.89
N ALA A 23 6.57 1.21 2.23
CA ALA A 23 5.24 0.83 2.67
C ALA A 23 4.63 -0.22 1.74
N PHE A 24 3.75 -1.05 2.27
CA PHE A 24 3.06 -2.12 1.55
C PHE A 24 1.55 -1.94 1.62
N VAL A 25 0.88 -2.04 0.48
CA VAL A 25 -0.59 -1.99 0.38
C VAL A 25 -1.09 -3.29 -0.24
N LEU A 26 -1.98 -3.99 0.46
CA LEU A 26 -2.66 -5.17 -0.07
C LEU A 26 -4.07 -4.81 -0.54
N GLY A 27 -4.26 -4.78 -1.86
CA GLY A 27 -5.49 -4.35 -2.52
C GLY A 27 -5.26 -3.16 -3.47
N SER A 28 -6.24 -2.89 -4.34
CA SER A 28 -6.11 -1.84 -5.37
C SER A 28 -7.38 -0.99 -5.56
N GLY A 29 -8.39 -1.13 -4.70
CA GLY A 29 -9.65 -0.39 -4.80
C GLY A 29 -9.61 1.03 -4.23
N ALA A 30 -10.78 1.61 -3.98
CA ALA A 30 -10.91 2.98 -3.47
C ALA A 30 -10.17 3.22 -2.14
N THR A 31 -10.24 2.25 -1.22
CA THR A 31 -9.51 2.33 0.06
C THR A 31 -7.99 2.27 -0.16
N ALA A 32 -7.51 1.50 -1.13
CA ALA A 32 -6.09 1.48 -1.48
C ALA A 32 -5.63 2.84 -2.03
N CYS A 33 -6.46 3.52 -2.83
CA CYS A 33 -6.18 4.90 -3.25
C CYS A 33 -6.04 5.87 -2.06
N SER A 34 -6.89 5.73 -1.03
CA SER A 34 -6.75 6.51 0.20
C SER A 34 -5.48 6.15 0.97
N ALA A 35 -5.11 4.87 1.00
CA ALA A 35 -3.88 4.39 1.62
C ALA A 35 -2.63 4.97 0.95
N LEU A 36 -2.59 5.06 -0.39
CA LEU A 36 -1.50 5.71 -1.12
C LEU A 36 -1.31 7.17 -0.69
N ALA A 37 -2.40 7.93 -0.59
CA ALA A 37 -2.34 9.32 -0.15
C ALA A 37 -1.83 9.43 1.29
N ALA A 38 -2.36 8.60 2.19
CA ALA A 38 -1.98 8.58 3.61
C ALA A 38 -0.51 8.21 3.80
N LEU A 39 -0.02 7.18 3.10
CA LEU A 39 1.38 6.74 3.18
C LEU A 39 2.33 7.79 2.62
N THR A 40 1.93 8.50 1.57
CA THR A 40 2.68 9.65 1.03
C THR A 40 2.75 10.79 2.04
N GLU A 41 1.62 11.13 2.69
CA GLU A 41 1.56 12.15 3.74
C GLU A 41 2.46 11.79 4.95
N LEU A 42 2.54 10.49 5.28
CA LEU A 42 3.43 9.97 6.33
C LEU A 42 4.91 9.87 5.90
N GLY A 43 5.21 10.19 4.64
CA GLY A 43 6.58 10.29 4.13
C GLY A 43 7.18 8.97 3.65
N ALA A 44 6.37 7.98 3.27
CA ALA A 44 6.86 6.77 2.61
C ALA A 44 7.58 7.13 1.30
N ARG A 45 8.79 6.58 1.08
CA ARG A 45 9.59 6.84 -0.14
C ARG A 45 9.36 5.81 -1.23
N ARG A 46 8.96 4.61 -0.84
CA ARG A 46 8.64 3.51 -1.75
C ARG A 46 7.33 2.90 -1.30
N ILE A 47 6.45 2.61 -2.25
CA ILE A 47 5.18 1.98 -1.98
C ILE A 47 5.03 0.78 -2.91
N VAL A 48 4.90 -0.40 -2.32
CA VAL A 48 4.57 -1.64 -3.02
C VAL A 48 3.07 -1.87 -2.91
N VAL A 49 2.40 -2.05 -4.04
CA VAL A 49 0.98 -2.39 -4.10
C VAL A 49 0.85 -3.82 -4.60
N ALA A 50 0.42 -4.73 -3.72
CA ALA A 50 0.08 -6.09 -4.06
C ALA A 50 -1.41 -6.21 -4.34
N ALA A 51 -1.79 -6.63 -5.54
CA ALA A 51 -3.19 -6.83 -5.90
C ALA A 51 -3.36 -7.86 -7.02
N ARG A 52 -4.56 -8.43 -7.12
CA ARG A 52 -4.93 -9.32 -8.25
C ARG A 52 -5.02 -8.56 -9.58
N HIS A 53 -5.43 -7.30 -9.53
CA HIS A 53 -5.65 -6.45 -10.71
C HIS A 53 -5.27 -5.00 -10.36
N HIS A 54 -4.44 -4.36 -11.19
CA HIS A 54 -3.91 -3.02 -10.92
C HIS A 54 -4.57 -1.90 -11.71
N ALA A 55 -4.97 -2.20 -12.94
CA ALA A 55 -5.46 -1.20 -13.89
C ALA A 55 -6.98 -0.98 -13.79
N GLY A 56 -7.40 0.24 -14.14
CA GLY A 56 -8.80 0.63 -14.26
C GLY A 56 -9.11 1.94 -13.51
N PRO A 57 -10.21 2.62 -13.88
CA PRO A 57 -10.69 3.79 -13.15
C PRO A 57 -10.92 3.48 -11.66
N GLY A 58 -10.52 4.39 -10.79
CA GLY A 58 -10.69 4.23 -9.34
C GLY A 58 -9.71 3.25 -8.67
N ARG A 59 -8.75 2.70 -9.41
CA ARG A 59 -7.72 1.84 -8.83
C ARG A 59 -6.45 2.58 -8.39
N ALA A 60 -5.71 1.94 -7.49
CA ALA A 60 -4.46 2.43 -6.91
C ALA A 60 -3.45 2.91 -7.96
N LEU A 61 -3.24 2.16 -9.06
CA LEU A 61 -2.30 2.56 -10.11
C LEU A 61 -2.71 3.87 -10.81
N ALA A 62 -4.01 4.02 -11.12
CA ALA A 62 -4.53 5.24 -11.72
C ALA A 62 -4.48 6.42 -10.73
N ALA A 63 -4.68 6.18 -9.43
CA ALA A 63 -4.54 7.20 -8.40
C ALA A 63 -3.09 7.63 -8.22
N ALA A 64 -2.14 6.69 -8.15
CA ALA A 64 -0.71 6.95 -8.09
C ALA A 64 -0.25 7.85 -9.25
N HIS A 65 -0.65 7.50 -10.48
CA HIS A 65 -0.36 8.32 -11.66
C HIS A 65 -0.91 9.76 -11.53
N ARG A 66 -2.16 9.95 -11.07
CA ARG A 66 -2.73 11.29 -10.85
C ARG A 66 -2.01 12.07 -9.75
N MET A 67 -1.43 11.38 -8.77
CA MET A 67 -0.69 11.97 -7.67
C MET A 67 0.80 12.20 -7.99
N GLY A 68 1.27 11.76 -9.17
CA GLY A 68 2.70 11.80 -9.49
C GLY A 68 3.55 10.86 -8.64
N LEU A 69 2.94 9.79 -8.12
CA LEU A 69 3.61 8.79 -7.28
C LEU A 69 4.11 7.63 -8.13
N GLU A 70 5.37 7.26 -7.95
CA GLU A 70 5.88 5.99 -8.42
C GLU A 70 5.55 4.89 -7.39
N ILE A 71 4.91 3.82 -7.87
CA ILE A 71 4.60 2.64 -7.06
C ILE A 71 5.16 1.40 -7.74
N GLU A 72 5.52 0.41 -6.92
CA GLU A 72 5.84 -0.92 -7.40
C GLU A 72 4.57 -1.79 -7.40
N ALA A 73 4.16 -2.29 -8.56
CA ALA A 73 2.95 -3.10 -8.70
C ALA A 73 3.29 -4.59 -8.68
N LEU A 74 2.91 -5.28 -7.61
CA LEU A 74 3.07 -6.73 -7.46
C LEU A 74 1.75 -7.43 -7.80
N THR A 75 1.76 -8.33 -8.79
CA THR A 75 0.57 -9.12 -9.13
C THR A 75 0.44 -10.27 -8.13
N TRP A 76 -0.53 -10.17 -7.24
CA TRP A 76 -0.73 -11.15 -6.18
C TRP A 76 -1.79 -12.18 -6.56
N ARG A 77 -1.44 -13.46 -6.43
CA ARG A 77 -2.28 -14.62 -6.75
C ARG A 77 -2.31 -15.56 -5.55
N PRO A 78 -3.32 -15.46 -4.66
CA PRO A 78 -3.30 -16.16 -3.37
C PRO A 78 -3.30 -17.70 -3.48
N GLN A 79 -3.70 -18.25 -4.63
CA GLN A 79 -3.68 -19.68 -4.91
C GLN A 79 -2.32 -20.19 -5.39
N GLU A 80 -1.37 -19.30 -5.71
CA GLU A 80 -0.05 -19.66 -6.21
C GLU A 80 0.99 -19.43 -5.12
N GLU A 81 1.61 -20.51 -4.61
CA GLU A 81 2.56 -20.44 -3.49
C GLU A 81 3.73 -19.48 -3.77
N ALA A 82 4.24 -19.47 -5.00
CA ALA A 82 5.30 -18.56 -5.42
C ALA A 82 4.88 -17.09 -5.30
N SER A 83 3.64 -16.74 -5.68
CA SER A 83 3.12 -15.38 -5.56
C SER A 83 2.88 -14.98 -4.10
N CYS A 84 2.42 -15.92 -3.26
CA CYS A 84 2.33 -15.69 -1.82
C CYS A 84 3.70 -15.45 -1.17
N ARG A 85 4.72 -16.22 -1.58
CA ARG A 85 6.10 -16.06 -1.12
C ARG A 85 6.67 -14.70 -1.51
N GLU A 86 6.50 -14.29 -2.76
CA GLU A 86 6.93 -12.98 -3.27
C GLU A 86 6.24 -11.84 -2.49
N GLY A 87 4.93 -11.91 -2.29
CA GLY A 87 4.18 -10.94 -1.50
C GLY A 87 4.63 -10.88 -0.04
N ALA A 88 4.90 -12.03 0.57
CA ALA A 88 5.42 -12.10 1.94
C ALA A 88 6.83 -11.53 2.07
N GLN A 89 7.71 -11.73 1.07
CA GLN A 89 9.04 -11.13 1.02
C GLN A 89 8.96 -9.60 0.90
N ALA A 90 8.09 -9.09 0.03
CA ALA A 90 7.86 -7.65 -0.10
C ALA A 90 7.31 -7.05 1.21
N LEU A 91 6.34 -7.72 1.85
CA LEU A 91 5.78 -7.30 3.14
C LEU A 91 6.84 -7.29 4.25
N ALA A 92 7.72 -8.31 4.31
CA ALA A 92 8.78 -8.38 5.32
C ALA A 92 9.80 -7.23 5.20
N GLY A 93 9.96 -6.64 4.02
CA GLY A 93 10.81 -5.46 3.79
C GLY A 93 10.14 -4.11 4.10
N ALA A 94 8.82 -4.10 4.34
CA ALA A 94 8.06 -2.88 4.57
C ALA A 94 8.04 -2.49 6.05
N GLN A 95 8.11 -1.19 6.33
CA GLN A 95 7.99 -0.64 7.68
C GLN A 95 6.52 -0.38 8.06
N LEU A 96 5.66 -0.21 7.06
CA LEU A 96 4.22 -0.01 7.23
C LEU A 96 3.46 -0.90 6.26
N ALA A 97 2.37 -1.51 6.72
CA ALA A 97 1.49 -2.32 5.88
C ALA A 97 0.03 -1.92 6.09
N VAL A 98 -0.71 -1.77 4.99
CA VAL A 98 -2.15 -1.53 5.01
C VAL A 98 -2.84 -2.60 4.17
N SER A 99 -3.62 -3.46 4.82
CA SER A 99 -4.55 -4.35 4.11
C SER A 99 -5.86 -3.62 3.88
N THR A 100 -6.32 -3.60 2.62
CA THR A 100 -7.64 -3.09 2.26
C THR A 100 -8.54 -4.20 1.73
N LEU A 101 -8.20 -5.46 2.02
CA LEU A 101 -9.08 -6.59 1.76
C LEU A 101 -10.22 -6.61 2.79
N PRO A 102 -11.39 -7.14 2.44
CA PRO A 102 -12.43 -7.44 3.43
C PRO A 102 -11.88 -8.33 4.54
N ALA A 103 -12.32 -8.09 5.78
CA ALA A 103 -12.01 -8.91 6.94
C ALA A 103 -12.75 -10.26 6.89
#